data_AF-A0A803PRB8-F1
#
_entry.id   AF-A0A803PRB8-F1
#
_cell.length_a   1.000
_cell.length_b   1.000
_cell.length_c   1.000
_cell.angle_alpha   90.00
_cell.angle_beta   90.00
_cell.angle_gamma   90.00
#
_symmetry.space_group_name_H-M   'P 1'
#
loop_
_entity.id
_entity.type
_entity.pdbx_description
1 polymer ?
#
loop_
_entity_poly.entity_id
_entity_poly.type
_entity_poly.pdbx_seq_one_letter_code
_entity_poly.pdbx_strand_id
1 'polypeptide(L)'
;MATSFSVSLLKFSQNPNTTTTTTTNTLSFLQPNHSFSFRPTNPYLPRFFTTNDNGNASFDNSHPRFSRSHGLSSLPLSTNHYEFFDNSSEVELRVHLKDQNVRSSKDVFVDANETSLTIRALNSGSPTTLIEANRLFDRVKPAETIWLIDDDQLVVILKKQDPDLKWPDIMESWESLTVGSSQLLKGASIYIVGESTNINQQVAKELAVGIGYTPFSTKELLENFSKQTIDSWVLSEGSDSVAEAESAILESLSSHVRTVVATLGGQQGTSRRADKWRHLHAGFTVWLSQTEAIDEESAKEEAKKHVQDGGSGYSKADVVVKFQGCDTDHHAKSLAQACLSALKQLILADKKLPGKKSLYIRLGCRGDWPNIKPPGWDPSSAGDGVSPATL
;
A
#
# COMPACT_ATOMS: atom_id res chain seq x y z
N MET A 1 15.88 -12.98 14.95
CA MET A 1 16.27 -11.64 14.46
C MET A 1 15.01 -11.02 13.87
N ALA A 2 14.48 -9.98 14.53
CA ALA A 2 13.30 -9.28 14.05
C ALA A 2 13.71 -8.35 12.91
N THR A 3 13.19 -8.59 11.71
CA THR A 3 13.28 -7.63 10.60
C THR A 3 12.33 -6.48 10.90
N SER A 4 12.87 -5.31 11.25
CA SER A 4 12.10 -4.08 11.39
C SER A 4 11.84 -3.49 10.00
N PHE A 5 10.58 -3.15 9.71
CA PHE A 5 10.17 -2.48 8.48
C PHE A 5 9.62 -1.09 8.82
N SER A 6 10.36 -0.05 8.44
CA SER A 6 9.95 1.33 8.66
C SER A 6 9.03 1.83 7.53
N VAL A 7 7.96 2.50 7.93
CA VAL A 7 6.97 3.10 7.04
C VAL A 7 6.95 4.60 7.29
N SER A 8 7.35 5.39 6.28
CA SER A 8 7.28 6.85 6.34
C SER A 8 6.05 7.36 5.60
N LEU A 9 5.28 8.20 6.29
CA LEU A 9 4.06 8.85 5.84
C LEU A 9 4.37 10.34 5.68
N LEU A 10 4.14 10.93 4.50
CA LEU A 10 4.32 12.37 4.30
C LEU A 10 3.03 13.02 3.78
N LYS A 11 2.58 14.05 4.52
CA LYS A 11 1.55 14.99 4.09
C LYS A 11 2.18 16.03 3.15
N PHE A 12 1.58 16.26 1.99
CA PHE A 12 1.93 17.38 1.12
C PHE A 12 1.45 18.71 1.74
N SER A 13 2.40 19.60 2.04
CA SER A 13 2.18 21.05 2.12
C SER A 13 3.25 21.72 1.26
N GLN A 14 2.85 22.59 0.33
CA GLN A 14 3.67 23.04 -0.81
C GLN A 14 4.48 24.33 -0.55
N ASN A 15 5.69 24.32 -1.13
CA ASN A 15 6.43 25.38 -1.86
C ASN A 15 7.03 26.60 -1.12
N PRO A 16 8.16 27.20 -1.63
CA PRO A 16 8.38 27.50 -3.07
C PRO A 16 9.78 27.26 -3.72
N ASN A 17 9.69 27.03 -5.05
CA ASN A 17 10.50 27.50 -6.18
C ASN A 17 12.04 27.44 -6.16
N THR A 18 12.62 26.67 -7.08
CA THR A 18 13.82 27.10 -7.82
C THR A 18 13.83 26.53 -9.23
N THR A 19 13.95 27.42 -10.21
CA THR A 19 13.97 27.16 -11.66
C THR A 19 15.39 26.84 -12.10
N THR A 20 15.57 25.79 -12.91
CA THR A 20 16.75 25.63 -13.76
C THR A 20 16.33 25.32 -15.19
N THR A 21 16.71 26.21 -16.09
CA THR A 21 16.48 26.18 -17.53
C THR A 21 17.46 25.20 -18.18
N THR A 22 16.96 24.31 -19.05
CA THR A 22 17.82 23.62 -20.02
C THR A 22 17.07 23.47 -21.34
N THR A 23 17.66 24.05 -22.38
CA THR A 23 17.23 24.08 -23.76
C THR A 23 17.25 22.67 -24.36
N THR A 24 16.15 22.25 -24.98
CA THR A 24 16.06 21.02 -25.78
C THR A 24 15.81 21.37 -27.24
N ASN A 25 16.70 20.89 -28.12
CA ASN A 25 16.49 20.90 -29.56
C ASN A 25 15.45 19.83 -29.93
N THR A 26 14.42 20.26 -30.65
CA THR A 26 13.36 19.44 -31.20
C THR A 26 13.90 18.55 -32.33
N LEU A 27 13.88 17.24 -32.12
CA LEU A 27 13.92 16.25 -33.20
C LEU A 27 12.49 15.76 -33.44
N SER A 28 11.94 16.17 -34.58
CA SER A 28 10.66 15.74 -35.11
C SER A 28 10.76 14.29 -35.62
N PHE A 29 10.20 13.35 -34.87
CA PHE A 29 9.94 12.00 -35.36
C PHE A 29 8.49 11.88 -35.83
N LEU A 30 8.36 11.46 -37.09
CA LEU A 30 7.11 11.15 -37.78
C LEU A 30 6.31 10.09 -37.00
N GLN A 31 5.05 10.39 -36.72
CA GLN A 31 4.08 9.46 -36.18
C GLN A 31 3.88 8.26 -37.12
N PRO A 32 3.89 7.01 -36.63
CA PRO A 32 3.14 5.94 -37.28
C PRO A 32 1.71 5.94 -36.72
N ASN A 33 0.75 6.23 -37.59
CA ASN A 33 -0.67 6.01 -37.34
C ASN A 33 -0.94 4.51 -37.19
N HIS A 34 -1.00 4.02 -35.96
CA HIS A 34 -1.65 2.75 -35.65
C HIS A 34 -2.74 2.98 -34.59
N SER A 35 -3.98 3.04 -35.08
CA SER A 35 -5.19 2.98 -34.27
C SER A 35 -5.33 1.58 -33.67
N PHE A 36 -5.06 1.45 -32.38
CA PHE A 36 -5.24 0.19 -31.65
C PHE A 36 -6.70 0.03 -31.22
N SER A 37 -7.45 -0.80 -31.95
CA SER A 37 -8.76 -1.31 -31.54
C SER A 37 -8.56 -2.57 -30.69
N PHE A 38 -8.66 -2.45 -29.37
CA PHE A 38 -8.86 -3.62 -28.50
C PHE A 38 -10.31 -4.08 -28.61
N ARG A 39 -10.54 -5.19 -29.32
CA ARG A 39 -11.82 -5.91 -29.23
C ARG A 39 -11.89 -6.64 -27.88
N PRO A 40 -12.96 -6.49 -27.09
CA PRO A 40 -13.13 -7.28 -25.89
C PRO A 40 -13.40 -8.75 -26.29
N THR A 41 -12.46 -9.63 -26.01
CA THR A 41 -12.69 -11.08 -26.07
C THR A 41 -13.43 -11.50 -24.80
N ASN A 42 -14.66 -11.96 -24.99
CA ASN A 42 -15.54 -12.50 -23.98
C ASN A 42 -14.92 -13.78 -23.37
N PRO A 43 -14.64 -13.87 -22.06
CA PRO A 43 -14.17 -15.10 -21.46
C PRO A 43 -15.35 -16.06 -21.24
N TYR A 44 -15.31 -17.18 -21.96
CA TYR A 44 -16.21 -18.31 -21.77
C TYR A 44 -16.05 -18.89 -20.35
N LEU A 45 -17.16 -18.95 -19.62
CA LEU A 45 -17.31 -19.66 -18.35
C LEU A 45 -17.24 -21.19 -18.58
N PRO A 46 -16.58 -21.98 -17.71
CA PRO A 46 -16.73 -23.43 -17.73
C PRO A 46 -18.07 -23.84 -17.13
N ARG A 47 -18.75 -24.72 -17.87
CA ARG A 47 -20.06 -25.32 -17.59
C ARG A 47 -19.87 -26.46 -16.58
N PHE A 48 -20.37 -26.32 -15.35
CA PHE A 48 -20.42 -27.42 -14.39
C PHE A 48 -21.61 -28.33 -14.70
N PHE A 49 -21.33 -29.63 -14.80
CA PHE A 49 -22.31 -30.69 -14.99
C PHE A 49 -23.07 -30.94 -13.67
N THR A 50 -24.40 -30.90 -13.74
CA THR A 50 -25.31 -31.36 -12.71
C THR A 50 -25.67 -32.83 -12.97
N THR A 51 -25.31 -33.72 -12.03
CA THR A 51 -25.94 -35.03 -11.91
C THR A 51 -27.01 -34.97 -10.83
N ASN A 52 -28.24 -35.22 -11.26
CA ASN A 52 -29.43 -35.46 -10.44
C ASN A 52 -29.30 -36.83 -9.78
N ASP A 53 -29.61 -36.94 -8.49
CA ASP A 53 -30.21 -38.17 -8.00
C ASP A 53 -31.22 -37.89 -6.88
N ASN A 54 -32.40 -38.48 -7.06
CA ASN A 54 -33.59 -38.37 -6.24
C ASN A 54 -33.55 -39.39 -5.10
N GLY A 55 -34.00 -38.99 -3.91
CA GLY A 55 -34.28 -39.91 -2.81
C GLY A 55 -35.15 -39.27 -1.73
N ASN A 56 -36.46 -39.44 -1.85
CA ASN A 56 -37.46 -39.12 -0.82
C ASN A 56 -37.32 -40.04 0.41
N ALA A 57 -37.42 -39.50 1.63
CA ALA A 57 -38.17 -40.09 2.75
C ALA A 57 -38.32 -39.14 3.96
N SER A 58 -39.57 -38.71 4.17
CA SER A 58 -40.32 -38.55 5.43
C SER A 58 -39.70 -37.98 6.72
N PHE A 59 -40.23 -36.81 7.08
CA PHE A 59 -40.59 -36.26 8.39
C PHE A 59 -40.35 -37.12 9.64
N ASP A 60 -39.63 -36.54 10.62
CA ASP A 60 -40.09 -36.55 12.00
C ASP A 60 -39.72 -35.25 12.73
N ASN A 61 -40.60 -34.83 13.62
CA ASN A 61 -40.75 -33.46 14.10
C ASN A 61 -40.13 -33.32 15.51
N SER A 62 -39.02 -32.59 15.66
CA SER A 62 -38.55 -32.12 16.96
C SER A 62 -37.74 -30.84 16.80
N HIS A 63 -38.26 -29.73 17.34
CA HIS A 63 -37.58 -28.43 17.38
C HIS A 63 -36.26 -28.48 18.16
N PRO A 64 -35.22 -27.79 17.67
CA PRO A 64 -34.49 -26.90 18.55
C PRO A 64 -34.18 -25.53 17.92
N ARG A 65 -34.05 -24.53 18.80
CA ARG A 65 -33.65 -23.15 18.48
C ARG A 65 -32.27 -23.13 17.83
N PHE A 66 -32.16 -22.51 16.65
CA PHE A 66 -30.87 -22.21 16.03
C PHE A 66 -30.51 -20.74 16.23
N SER A 67 -29.51 -20.49 17.07
CA SER A 67 -28.69 -19.29 17.04
C SER A 67 -27.55 -19.57 16.05
N ARG A 68 -27.44 -18.79 14.97
CA ARG A 68 -26.33 -18.90 14.01
C ARG A 68 -25.19 -17.99 14.46
N SER A 69 -24.16 -18.57 15.06
CA SER A 69 -22.81 -17.98 15.13
C SER A 69 -21.94 -18.64 14.06
N HIS A 70 -21.57 -17.90 13.03
CA HIS A 70 -20.54 -18.33 12.08
C HIS A 70 -19.17 -18.15 12.75
N GLY A 71 -18.61 -19.27 13.21
CA GLY A 71 -17.22 -19.36 13.62
C GLY A 71 -16.30 -19.40 12.40
N LEU A 72 -15.26 -18.58 12.42
CA LEU A 72 -14.03 -18.80 11.67
C LEU A 72 -12.94 -19.07 12.69
N SER A 73 -12.60 -20.35 12.81
CA SER A 73 -11.44 -20.86 13.54
C SER A 73 -10.16 -20.55 12.75
N SER A 74 -9.23 -19.80 13.35
CA SER A 74 -7.82 -19.84 13.00
C SER A 74 -7.05 -20.58 14.09
N LEU A 75 -6.22 -21.55 13.70
CA LEU A 75 -5.35 -22.36 14.55
C LEU A 75 -3.94 -22.36 13.90
N PRO A 76 -2.85 -22.68 14.63
CA PRO A 76 -2.15 -21.71 15.50
C PRO A 76 -0.63 -21.72 15.27
N LEU A 77 0.05 -20.59 15.45
CA LEU A 77 1.50 -20.57 15.69
C LEU A 77 1.77 -19.55 16.82
N SER A 78 1.84 -20.11 18.04
CA SER A 78 2.21 -19.54 19.37
C SER A 78 2.40 -18.01 19.45
N THR A 79 1.57 -17.22 20.14
CA THR A 79 1.10 -17.37 21.53
C THR A 79 -0.35 -16.84 21.69
N ASN A 80 -1.30 -17.76 21.91
CA ASN A 80 -2.71 -17.46 22.14
C ASN A 80 -2.93 -16.81 23.51
N HIS A 81 -2.84 -15.48 23.61
CA HIS A 81 -3.22 -14.79 24.83
C HIS A 81 -4.09 -13.55 24.59
N TYR A 82 -4.70 -13.36 23.41
CA TYR A 82 -5.68 -12.28 23.24
C TYR A 82 -6.75 -12.55 22.18
N GLU A 83 -7.91 -11.88 22.30
CA GLU A 83 -9.08 -11.94 21.41
C GLU A 83 -9.59 -10.51 21.11
N PHE A 84 -10.15 -10.31 19.91
CA PHE A 84 -10.75 -9.05 19.48
C PHE A 84 -12.24 -9.19 19.18
N PHE A 85 -13.03 -8.22 19.64
CA PHE A 85 -14.40 -8.02 19.23
C PHE A 85 -14.57 -6.61 18.67
N ASP A 86 -14.87 -6.54 17.37
CA ASP A 86 -15.08 -5.27 16.66
C ASP A 86 -16.58 -4.93 16.61
N ASN A 87 -17.00 -3.90 17.34
CA ASN A 87 -18.37 -3.39 17.36
C ASN A 87 -18.48 -2.08 16.55
N SER A 88 -19.69 -1.55 16.31
CA SER A 88 -19.87 -0.37 15.45
C SER A 88 -19.13 0.89 15.94
N SER A 89 -19.04 1.10 17.26
CA SER A 89 -18.42 2.29 17.87
C SER A 89 -17.19 2.01 18.74
N GLU A 90 -16.90 0.74 19.04
CA GLU A 90 -15.93 0.31 20.04
C GLU A 90 -15.23 -0.98 19.59
N VAL A 91 -13.99 -1.16 20.06
CA VAL A 91 -13.22 -2.39 19.90
C VAL A 91 -12.88 -2.91 21.29
N GLU A 92 -13.21 -4.18 21.54
CA GLU A 92 -12.89 -4.86 22.78
C GLU A 92 -11.71 -5.81 22.55
N LEU A 93 -10.64 -5.63 23.32
CA LEU A 93 -9.46 -6.46 23.35
C LEU A 93 -9.44 -7.23 24.67
N ARG A 94 -9.50 -8.55 24.60
CA ARG A 94 -9.39 -9.42 25.78
C ARG A 94 -8.03 -10.07 25.79
N VAL A 95 -7.25 -9.93 26.86
CA VAL A 95 -5.92 -10.51 27.01
C VAL A 95 -5.94 -11.50 28.17
N HIS A 96 -5.59 -12.76 27.93
CA HIS A 96 -5.51 -13.77 28.97
C HIS A 96 -4.29 -13.54 29.86
N LEU A 97 -4.47 -13.64 31.18
CA LEU A 97 -3.43 -13.38 32.19
C LEU A 97 -2.93 -14.67 32.89
N LYS A 98 -3.49 -15.85 32.55
CA LYS A 98 -3.33 -17.12 33.26
C LYS A 98 -1.88 -17.60 33.43
N ASP A 99 -0.99 -17.22 32.53
CA ASP A 99 0.41 -17.68 32.57
C ASP A 99 1.36 -16.73 33.35
N GLN A 100 0.87 -15.59 33.87
CA GLN A 100 1.75 -14.49 34.33
C GLN A 100 1.69 -14.12 35.83
N ASN A 101 1.01 -14.91 36.67
CA ASN A 101 0.99 -14.72 38.14
C ASN A 101 0.55 -13.29 38.57
N VAL A 102 -0.25 -12.62 37.73
CA VAL A 102 -0.78 -11.27 37.96
C VAL A 102 -1.88 -11.37 39.02
N ARG A 103 -1.63 -10.84 40.22
CA ARG A 103 -2.54 -11.00 41.38
C ARG A 103 -3.42 -9.78 41.64
N SER A 104 -3.16 -8.65 40.97
CA SER A 104 -3.87 -7.39 41.22
C SER A 104 -3.80 -6.43 40.03
N SER A 105 -4.78 -5.53 39.91
CA SER A 105 -4.77 -4.42 38.93
C SER A 105 -3.57 -3.49 39.07
N LYS A 106 -2.88 -3.51 40.22
CA LYS A 106 -1.65 -2.75 40.49
C LYS A 106 -0.44 -3.26 39.71
N ASP A 107 -0.50 -4.50 39.24
CA ASP A 107 0.56 -5.15 38.48
C ASP A 107 0.37 -4.98 36.96
N VAL A 108 -0.72 -4.36 36.52
CA VAL A 108 -1.06 -4.16 35.10
C VAL A 108 -0.98 -2.68 34.75
N PHE A 109 -0.26 -2.38 33.67
CA PHE A 109 -0.13 -1.04 33.12
C PHE A 109 -0.66 -1.04 31.70
N VAL A 110 -1.80 -0.38 31.51
CA VAL A 110 -2.36 -0.10 30.19
C VAL A 110 -2.09 1.36 29.86
N ASP A 111 -1.20 1.59 28.90
CA ASP A 111 -0.89 2.91 28.38
C ASP A 111 -1.47 3.02 26.98
N ALA A 112 -2.54 3.79 26.84
CA ALA A 112 -3.20 4.05 25.57
C ALA A 112 -3.00 5.52 25.20
N ASN A 113 -2.33 5.74 24.07
CA ASN A 113 -2.14 7.03 23.43
C ASN A 113 -2.96 7.10 22.14
N GLU A 114 -3.04 8.28 21.52
CA GLU A 114 -3.76 8.47 20.24
C GLU A 114 -3.24 7.52 19.15
N THR A 115 -1.96 7.19 19.23
CA THR A 115 -1.24 6.43 18.22
C THR A 115 -0.71 5.09 18.71
N SER A 116 -0.76 4.78 20.01
CA SER A 116 -0.20 3.52 20.53
C SER A 116 -0.98 2.92 21.70
N LEU A 117 -0.85 1.61 21.88
CA LEU A 117 -1.31 0.88 23.06
C LEU A 117 -0.21 -0.04 23.52
N THR A 118 0.21 0.15 24.77
CA THR A 118 1.20 -0.69 25.42
C THR A 118 0.58 -1.27 26.69
N ILE A 119 0.50 -2.59 26.74
CA ILE A 119 0.02 -3.33 27.89
C ILE A 119 1.23 -4.05 28.49
N ARG A 120 1.54 -3.73 29.75
CA ARG A 120 2.62 -4.38 30.52
C ARG A 120 2.03 -5.01 31.78
N ALA A 121 2.57 -6.16 32.15
CA ALA A 121 2.28 -6.82 33.42
C ALA A 121 3.56 -7.00 34.22
N LEU A 122 3.51 -6.78 35.53
CA LEU A 122 4.63 -6.98 36.44
C LEU A 122 4.72 -8.46 36.81
N ASN A 123 5.76 -9.14 36.35
CA ASN A 123 6.03 -10.54 36.71
C ASN A 123 7.32 -10.63 37.51
N SER A 124 7.24 -11.17 38.73
CA SER A 124 8.37 -11.34 39.65
C SER A 124 9.27 -10.09 39.81
N GLY A 125 8.67 -8.89 39.76
CA GLY A 125 9.38 -7.61 39.92
C GLY A 125 9.90 -6.98 38.62
N SER A 126 9.76 -7.65 37.47
CA SER A 126 10.13 -7.10 36.15
C SER A 126 8.88 -6.88 35.26
N PRO A 127 8.75 -5.72 34.60
CA PRO A 127 7.65 -5.49 33.67
C PRO A 127 7.85 -6.32 32.39
N THR A 128 6.89 -7.18 32.08
CA THR A 128 6.80 -7.94 30.84
C THR A 128 5.77 -7.28 29.93
N THR A 129 6.14 -6.98 28.68
CA THR A 129 5.20 -6.44 27.69
C THR A 129 4.28 -7.54 27.18
N LEU A 130 2.97 -7.38 27.41
CA LEU A 130 1.92 -8.28 26.92
C LEU A 130 1.54 -7.95 25.49
N ILE A 131 1.34 -6.66 25.22
CA ILE A 131 0.95 -6.13 23.92
C ILE A 131 1.69 -4.82 23.71
N GLU A 132 2.27 -4.66 22.53
CA GLU A 132 2.85 -3.41 22.06
C GLU A 132 2.30 -3.11 20.68
N ALA A 133 1.52 -2.04 20.58
CA ALA A 133 0.87 -1.60 19.37
C ALA A 133 1.24 -0.15 19.11
N ASN A 134 2.26 0.12 18.30
CA ASN A 134 2.75 1.49 18.07
C ASN A 134 1.97 2.27 16.98
N ARG A 135 0.78 1.75 16.60
CA ARG A 135 0.12 2.04 15.33
C ARG A 135 -1.42 2.00 15.43
N LEU A 136 -2.00 2.65 16.44
CA LEU A 136 -3.46 2.81 16.58
C LEU A 136 -4.04 4.01 15.78
N PHE A 137 -3.19 4.80 15.10
CA PHE A 137 -3.54 5.75 14.02
C PHE A 137 -4.67 6.76 14.29
N ASP A 138 -4.73 7.37 15.48
CA ASP A 138 -5.81 8.30 15.87
C ASP A 138 -7.21 7.67 15.73
N ARG A 139 -7.27 6.32 15.70
CA ARG A 139 -8.52 5.58 15.53
C ARG A 139 -9.23 5.40 16.85
N VAL A 140 -8.53 5.64 17.95
CA VAL A 140 -9.10 5.57 19.30
C VAL A 140 -9.19 6.95 19.90
N LYS A 141 -10.15 7.10 20.79
CA LYS A 141 -10.19 8.19 21.75
C LYS A 141 -9.52 7.71 23.03
N PRO A 142 -8.24 8.03 23.28
CA PRO A 142 -7.53 7.47 24.42
C PRO A 142 -8.14 7.89 25.75
N ALA A 143 -8.67 9.12 25.80
CA ALA A 143 -9.41 9.64 26.95
C ALA A 143 -10.72 8.89 27.25
N GLU A 144 -11.25 8.14 26.27
CA GLU A 144 -12.44 7.30 26.40
C GLU A 144 -12.06 5.79 26.42
N THR A 145 -10.77 5.46 26.51
CA THR A 145 -10.30 4.08 26.70
C THR A 145 -10.52 3.66 28.15
N ILE A 146 -11.18 2.52 28.34
CA ILE A 146 -11.44 1.94 29.66
C ILE A 146 -10.84 0.55 29.67
N TRP A 147 -10.26 0.15 30.80
CA TRP A 147 -9.80 -1.22 30.98
C TRP A 147 -10.27 -1.76 32.33
N LEU A 148 -10.49 -3.07 32.38
CA LEU A 148 -10.92 -3.80 33.57
C LEU A 148 -10.34 -5.21 33.55
N ILE A 149 -10.21 -5.81 34.71
CA ILE A 149 -9.86 -7.22 34.85
C ILE A 149 -11.15 -7.99 35.13
N ASP A 150 -11.49 -8.91 34.25
CA ASP A 150 -12.62 -9.83 34.36
C ASP A 150 -12.07 -11.25 34.51
N ASP A 151 -12.22 -11.84 35.70
CA ASP A 151 -11.58 -13.09 36.12
C ASP A 151 -10.07 -13.12 35.80
N ASP A 152 -9.65 -13.93 34.82
CA ASP A 152 -8.26 -14.10 34.38
C ASP A 152 -7.98 -13.37 33.04
N GLN A 153 -8.81 -12.41 32.66
CA GLN A 153 -8.69 -11.66 31.41
C GLN A 153 -8.62 -10.15 31.69
N LEU A 154 -7.64 -9.49 31.06
CA LEU A 154 -7.64 -8.04 30.94
C LEU A 154 -8.50 -7.65 29.74
N VAL A 155 -9.59 -6.93 29.99
CA VAL A 155 -10.48 -6.41 28.96
C VAL A 155 -10.17 -4.93 28.75
N VAL A 156 -9.75 -4.55 27.55
CA VAL A 156 -9.49 -3.17 27.14
C VAL A 156 -10.54 -2.77 26.11
N ILE A 157 -11.33 -1.76 26.44
CA ILE A 157 -12.36 -1.19 25.56
C ILE A 157 -11.81 0.10 24.96
N LEU A 158 -11.63 0.07 23.64
CA LEU A 158 -11.09 1.15 22.84
C LEU A 158 -12.21 1.80 22.04
N LYS A 159 -12.54 3.06 22.31
CA LYS A 159 -13.61 3.75 21.58
C LYS A 159 -13.11 4.28 20.24
N LYS A 160 -13.85 4.01 19.16
CA LYS A 160 -13.49 4.43 17.80
C LYS A 160 -13.66 5.93 17.60
N GLN A 161 -12.68 6.53 16.93
CA GLN A 161 -12.74 7.88 16.40
C GLN A 161 -13.60 7.94 15.13
N ASP A 162 -13.56 6.91 14.30
CA ASP A 162 -14.38 6.76 13.09
C ASP A 162 -15.12 5.39 13.12
N PRO A 163 -16.46 5.39 13.22
CA PRO A 163 -17.24 4.15 13.29
C PRO A 163 -17.27 3.39 11.95
N ASP A 164 -17.05 4.06 10.81
CA ASP A 164 -17.19 3.45 9.48
C ASP A 164 -15.92 2.72 9.02
N LEU A 165 -14.81 2.89 9.75
CA LEU A 165 -13.52 2.31 9.41
C LEU A 165 -13.34 0.94 10.07
N LYS A 166 -13.16 -0.10 9.25
CA LYS A 166 -12.80 -1.43 9.76
C LYS A 166 -11.44 -1.41 10.43
N TRP A 167 -11.39 -2.00 11.62
CA TRP A 167 -10.17 -2.15 12.41
C TRP A 167 -9.40 -3.39 11.94
N PRO A 168 -8.15 -3.24 11.45
CA PRO A 168 -7.26 -4.37 11.29
C PRO A 168 -6.78 -4.81 12.67
N ASP A 169 -6.35 -6.07 12.72
CA ASP A 169 -5.64 -6.65 13.86
C ASP A 169 -4.51 -5.72 14.36
N ILE A 170 -4.33 -5.66 15.69
CA ILE A 170 -3.33 -4.81 16.35
C ILE A 170 -1.93 -5.14 15.83
N MET A 171 -1.68 -6.42 15.59
CA MET A 171 -0.55 -6.85 14.80
C MET A 171 -0.98 -6.69 13.34
N GLU A 172 -0.43 -5.73 12.60
CA GLU A 172 -0.74 -5.52 11.17
C GLU A 172 -0.29 -6.73 10.32
N SER A 173 -0.95 -7.88 10.50
CA SER A 173 -0.67 -9.15 9.87
C SER A 173 -0.99 -9.06 8.39
N TRP A 174 -0.28 -9.86 7.59
CA TRP A 174 -0.49 -9.92 6.16
C TRP A 174 -1.95 -10.19 5.80
N GLU A 175 -2.59 -11.12 6.51
CA GLU A 175 -3.98 -11.54 6.28
C GLU A 175 -4.96 -10.40 6.58
N SER A 176 -4.74 -9.64 7.66
CA SER A 176 -5.57 -8.47 8.00
C SER A 176 -5.37 -7.31 7.00
N LEU A 177 -4.12 -7.05 6.63
CA LEU A 177 -3.78 -5.97 5.69
C LEU A 177 -4.31 -6.25 4.29
N THR A 178 -4.23 -7.48 3.81
CA THR A 178 -4.70 -7.85 2.46
C THR A 178 -6.21 -7.70 2.31
N VAL A 179 -6.98 -8.16 3.31
CA VAL A 179 -8.45 -8.00 3.33
C VAL A 179 -8.87 -6.54 3.43
N GLY A 180 -8.23 -5.76 4.32
CA GLY A 180 -8.59 -4.36 4.55
C GLY A 180 -8.14 -3.41 3.43
N SER A 181 -6.95 -3.61 2.86
CA SER A 181 -6.36 -2.65 1.91
C SER A 181 -7.09 -2.59 0.59
N SER A 182 -7.67 -3.70 0.12
CA SER A 182 -8.48 -3.73 -1.11
C SER A 182 -9.67 -2.75 -1.04
N GLN A 183 -10.30 -2.61 0.14
CA GLN A 183 -11.41 -1.70 0.38
C GLN A 183 -10.93 -0.24 0.47
N LEU A 184 -9.76 -0.01 1.08
CA LEU A 184 -9.18 1.33 1.22
C LEU A 184 -8.72 1.92 -0.12
N LEU A 185 -8.15 1.08 -0.99
CA LEU A 185 -7.65 1.50 -2.30
C LEU A 185 -8.79 1.85 -3.28
N LYS A 186 -10.03 1.40 -3.03
CA LYS A 186 -11.21 1.65 -3.87
C LYS A 186 -10.96 1.34 -5.36
N GLY A 187 -10.18 0.29 -5.62
CA GLY A 187 -9.82 -0.13 -6.98
C GLY A 187 -8.66 0.62 -7.63
N ALA A 188 -8.04 1.59 -6.95
CA ALA A 188 -6.84 2.25 -7.43
C ALA A 188 -5.67 1.27 -7.56
N SER A 189 -4.91 1.40 -8.64
CA SER A 189 -3.74 0.57 -8.93
C SER A 189 -2.52 1.00 -8.10
N ILE A 190 -1.53 0.12 -7.97
CA ILE A 190 -0.29 0.33 -7.23
C ILE A 190 0.88 0.22 -8.20
N TYR A 191 1.86 1.11 -8.09
CA TYR A 191 3.11 1.11 -8.84
C TYR A 191 4.27 0.92 -7.88
N ILE A 192 5.05 -0.14 -8.07
CA ILE A 192 6.26 -0.41 -7.30
C ILE A 192 7.45 0.14 -8.09
N VAL A 193 8.12 1.13 -7.50
CA VAL A 193 9.30 1.79 -8.07
C VAL A 193 10.50 1.61 -7.16
N GLY A 194 11.71 1.62 -7.71
CA GLY A 194 12.92 1.41 -6.92
C GLY A 194 14.11 1.09 -7.81
N GLU A 195 15.30 1.00 -7.21
CA GLU A 195 16.54 0.81 -7.97
C GLU A 195 16.67 -0.60 -8.58
N SER A 196 16.05 -1.61 -7.97
CA SER A 196 16.15 -3.01 -8.41
C SER A 196 14.88 -3.49 -9.10
N THR A 197 14.98 -3.81 -10.39
CA THR A 197 13.88 -4.38 -11.19
C THR A 197 13.38 -5.71 -10.61
N ASN A 198 14.28 -6.57 -10.14
CA ASN A 198 13.91 -7.90 -9.63
C ASN A 198 13.09 -7.81 -8.34
N ILE A 199 13.54 -6.98 -7.38
CA ILE A 199 12.83 -6.76 -6.12
C ILE A 199 11.45 -6.14 -6.40
N ASN A 200 11.37 -5.13 -7.27
CA ASN A 200 10.10 -4.52 -7.66
C ASN A 200 9.11 -5.57 -8.19
N GLN A 201 9.57 -6.47 -9.07
CA GLN A 201 8.76 -7.53 -9.67
C GLN A 201 8.28 -8.56 -8.65
N GLN A 202 9.14 -9.02 -7.75
CA GLN A 202 8.77 -9.99 -6.70
C GLN A 202 7.75 -9.40 -5.73
N VAL A 203 8.00 -8.18 -5.23
CA VAL A 203 7.08 -7.49 -4.31
C VAL A 203 5.74 -7.20 -4.98
N ALA A 204 5.74 -6.76 -6.25
CA ALA A 204 4.50 -6.52 -6.99
C ALA A 204 3.66 -7.80 -7.17
N LYS A 205 4.31 -8.93 -7.48
CA LYS A 205 3.64 -10.24 -7.62
C LYS A 205 2.99 -10.65 -6.30
N GLU A 206 3.75 -10.61 -5.21
CA GLU A 206 3.25 -10.98 -3.88
C GLU A 206 2.11 -10.07 -3.42
N LEU A 207 2.27 -8.75 -3.61
CA LEU A 207 1.27 -7.75 -3.29
C LEU A 207 -0.03 -7.96 -4.07
N ALA A 208 0.07 -8.20 -5.38
CA ALA A 208 -1.09 -8.42 -6.25
C ALA A 208 -1.88 -9.66 -5.83
N VAL A 209 -1.19 -10.77 -5.59
CA VAL A 209 -1.80 -12.03 -5.13
C VAL A 209 -2.48 -11.81 -3.77
N GLY A 210 -1.81 -11.11 -2.85
CA GLY A 210 -2.35 -10.82 -1.52
C GLY A 210 -3.68 -10.05 -1.57
N ILE A 211 -3.75 -8.96 -2.33
CA ILE A 211 -4.96 -8.10 -2.37
C ILE A 211 -5.98 -8.48 -3.47
N GLY A 212 -5.73 -9.55 -4.22
CA GLY A 212 -6.59 -9.98 -5.33
C GLY A 212 -6.62 -9.00 -6.51
N TYR A 213 -5.45 -8.45 -6.85
CA TYR A 213 -5.20 -7.57 -7.99
C TYR A 213 -4.39 -8.30 -9.08
N THR A 214 -4.31 -7.72 -10.27
CA THR A 214 -3.53 -8.29 -11.37
C THR A 214 -2.09 -7.77 -11.35
N PRO A 215 -1.07 -8.65 -11.25
CA PRO A 215 0.33 -8.24 -11.33
C PRO A 215 0.74 -7.95 -12.78
N PHE A 216 1.49 -6.87 -13.00
CA PHE A 216 2.16 -6.57 -14.26
C PHE A 216 3.62 -6.23 -14.02
N SER A 217 4.49 -6.61 -14.95
CA SER A 217 5.89 -6.22 -14.97
C SER A 217 6.19 -5.50 -16.27
N THR A 218 6.64 -4.25 -16.20
CA THR A 218 7.03 -3.50 -17.40
C THR A 218 8.19 -4.16 -18.13
N LYS A 219 9.12 -4.81 -17.40
CA LYS A 219 10.17 -5.65 -17.98
C LYS A 219 9.58 -6.74 -18.88
N GLU A 220 8.72 -7.60 -18.32
CA GLU A 220 8.12 -8.72 -19.07
C GLU A 220 7.34 -8.21 -20.28
N LEU A 221 6.59 -7.10 -20.13
CA LEU A 221 5.85 -6.50 -21.24
C LEU A 221 6.79 -6.00 -22.34
N LEU A 222 7.83 -5.23 -22.00
CA LEU A 222 8.80 -4.71 -22.96
C LEU A 222 9.49 -5.83 -23.72
N GLU A 223 10.03 -6.83 -23.03
CA GLU A 223 10.75 -7.95 -23.66
C GLU A 223 9.81 -8.77 -24.58
N ASN A 224 8.55 -8.92 -24.18
CA ASN A 224 7.55 -9.61 -25.00
C ASN A 224 7.16 -8.82 -26.26
N PHE A 225 7.09 -7.49 -26.19
CA PHE A 225 6.77 -6.63 -27.33
C PHE A 225 7.95 -6.42 -28.27
N SER A 226 9.15 -6.17 -27.73
CA SER A 226 10.36 -5.89 -28.50
C SER A 226 11.05 -7.16 -29.04
N LYS A 227 10.71 -8.34 -28.49
CA LYS A 227 11.38 -9.62 -28.79
C LYS A 227 12.88 -9.62 -28.49
N GLN A 228 13.35 -8.71 -27.64
CA GLN A 228 14.72 -8.63 -27.15
C GLN A 228 14.76 -8.37 -25.65
N THR A 229 15.80 -8.83 -24.98
CA THR A 229 16.02 -8.58 -23.54
C THR A 229 16.31 -7.10 -23.30
N ILE A 230 15.95 -6.58 -22.12
CA ILE A 230 16.27 -5.19 -21.74
C ILE A 230 17.78 -4.92 -21.81
N ASP A 231 18.62 -5.85 -21.36
CA ASP A 231 20.07 -5.66 -21.34
C ASP A 231 20.65 -5.48 -22.76
N SER A 232 20.19 -6.30 -23.71
CA SER A 232 20.54 -6.14 -25.12
C SER A 232 20.06 -4.80 -25.70
N TRP A 233 18.86 -4.35 -25.32
CA TRP A 233 18.30 -3.08 -25.79
C TRP A 233 19.11 -1.88 -25.28
N VAL A 234 19.47 -1.89 -23.99
CA VAL A 234 20.32 -0.85 -23.41
C VAL A 234 21.67 -0.78 -24.11
N LEU A 235 22.26 -1.92 -24.48
CA LEU A 235 23.54 -1.96 -25.20
C LEU A 235 23.45 -1.42 -26.64
N SER A 236 22.32 -1.62 -27.32
CA SER A 236 22.16 -1.21 -28.72
C SER A 236 21.66 0.22 -28.89
N GLU A 237 20.71 0.68 -28.06
CA GLU A 237 20.02 1.96 -28.22
C GLU A 237 20.13 2.89 -27.01
N GLY A 238 20.69 2.41 -25.90
CA GLY A 238 20.85 3.18 -24.67
C GLY A 238 19.65 3.10 -23.72
N SER A 239 19.88 3.52 -22.48
CA SER A 239 18.88 3.51 -21.40
C SER A 239 17.74 4.50 -21.61
N ASP A 240 17.97 5.56 -22.39
CA ASP A 240 16.95 6.56 -22.74
C ASP A 240 15.85 5.95 -23.61
N SER A 241 16.20 5.18 -24.64
CA SER A 241 15.23 4.50 -25.52
C SER A 241 14.33 3.55 -24.73
N VAL A 242 14.93 2.75 -23.84
CA VAL A 242 14.20 1.82 -22.96
C VAL A 242 13.23 2.56 -22.05
N ALA A 243 13.66 3.67 -21.44
CA ALA A 243 12.81 4.44 -20.53
C ALA A 243 11.64 5.13 -21.25
N GLU A 244 11.81 5.54 -22.51
CA GLU A 244 10.72 6.04 -23.34
C GLU A 244 9.71 4.95 -23.69
N ALA A 245 10.20 3.76 -24.04
CA ALA A 245 9.34 2.61 -24.31
C ALA A 245 8.56 2.17 -23.06
N GLU A 246 9.21 2.16 -21.89
CA GLU A 246 8.53 1.90 -20.61
C GLU A 246 7.46 2.97 -20.33
N SER A 247 7.76 4.26 -20.61
CA SER A 247 6.80 5.35 -20.44
C SER A 247 5.53 5.16 -21.27
N ALA A 248 5.66 4.65 -22.51
CA ALA A 248 4.50 4.34 -23.37
C ALA A 248 3.66 3.17 -22.83
N ILE A 249 4.29 2.16 -22.23
CA ILE A 249 3.56 1.08 -21.55
C ILE A 249 2.83 1.61 -20.32
N LEU A 250 3.47 2.46 -19.52
CA LEU A 250 2.86 3.07 -18.34
C LEU A 250 1.67 3.96 -18.70
N GLU A 251 1.71 4.64 -19.84
CA GLU A 251 0.54 5.37 -20.39
C GLU A 251 -0.64 4.43 -20.61
N SER A 252 -0.43 3.29 -21.28
CA SER A 252 -1.47 2.28 -21.49
C SER A 252 -2.01 1.72 -20.17
N LEU A 253 -1.10 1.38 -19.24
CA LEU A 253 -1.44 0.84 -17.92
C LEU A 253 -2.14 1.85 -17.00
N SER A 254 -1.97 3.15 -17.23
CA SER A 254 -2.58 4.21 -16.40
C SER A 254 -4.11 4.16 -16.38
N SER A 255 -4.73 3.60 -17.41
CA SER A 255 -6.19 3.40 -17.50
C SER A 255 -6.69 2.15 -16.77
N HIS A 256 -5.79 1.23 -16.38
CA HIS A 256 -6.16 -0.03 -15.75
C HIS A 256 -6.42 0.17 -14.26
N VAL A 257 -7.45 -0.49 -13.76
CA VAL A 257 -7.82 -0.52 -12.34
C VAL A 257 -7.48 -1.86 -11.72
N ARG A 258 -7.25 -1.87 -10.40
CA ARG A 258 -6.93 -3.07 -9.63
C ARG A 258 -5.70 -3.82 -10.14
N THR A 259 -4.66 -3.07 -10.49
CA THR A 259 -3.37 -3.63 -10.93
C THR A 259 -2.25 -3.31 -9.95
N VAL A 260 -1.23 -4.15 -9.91
CA VAL A 260 0.05 -3.85 -9.26
C VAL A 260 1.15 -3.94 -10.32
N VAL A 261 1.77 -2.81 -10.62
CA VAL A 261 2.75 -2.68 -11.71
C VAL A 261 4.15 -2.55 -11.13
N ALA A 262 5.04 -3.48 -11.46
CA ALA A 262 6.47 -3.36 -11.19
C ALA A 262 7.17 -2.63 -12.35
N THR A 263 7.87 -1.54 -12.03
CA THR A 263 8.67 -0.79 -12.99
C THR A 263 10.11 -1.30 -13.06
N LEU A 264 10.80 -0.98 -14.16
CA LEU A 264 12.24 -1.10 -14.27
C LEU A 264 12.92 -0.20 -13.22
N GLY A 265 14.01 -0.70 -12.66
CA GLY A 265 14.88 0.05 -11.79
C GLY A 265 16.09 0.65 -12.51
N GLY A 266 16.97 1.25 -11.74
CA GLY A 266 18.24 1.78 -12.24
C GLY A 266 18.10 2.99 -13.18
N GLN A 267 19.01 3.11 -14.13
CA GLN A 267 19.08 4.25 -15.07
C GLN A 267 18.10 4.12 -16.24
N GLN A 268 17.72 2.89 -16.59
CA GLN A 268 16.80 2.55 -17.66
C GLN A 268 15.32 2.67 -17.26
N GLY A 269 15.02 2.83 -15.97
CA GLY A 269 13.65 2.95 -15.47
C GLY A 269 13.06 4.35 -15.65
N THR A 270 11.83 4.42 -16.16
CA THR A 270 11.03 5.65 -16.28
C THR A 270 10.88 6.35 -14.94
N SER A 271 10.73 5.61 -13.84
CA SER A 271 10.55 6.15 -12.49
C SER A 271 11.73 7.00 -12.00
N ARG A 272 12.95 6.80 -12.54
CA ARG A 272 14.10 7.64 -12.18
C ARG A 272 14.00 9.05 -12.81
N ARG A 273 13.27 9.20 -13.91
CA ARG A 273 13.15 10.44 -14.69
C ARG A 273 12.03 11.30 -14.16
N ALA A 274 12.34 12.48 -13.62
CA ALA A 274 11.35 13.33 -12.99
C ALA A 274 10.23 13.80 -13.95
N ASP A 275 10.51 13.94 -15.23
CA ASP A 275 9.57 14.41 -16.28
C ASP A 275 8.54 13.36 -16.71
N LYS A 276 8.75 12.07 -16.41
CA LYS A 276 7.90 10.96 -16.87
C LYS A 276 6.90 10.42 -15.83
N TRP A 277 6.65 11.16 -14.75
CA TRP A 277 5.80 10.72 -13.64
C TRP A 277 4.29 10.85 -13.87
N ARG A 278 3.87 11.52 -14.94
CA ARG A 278 2.45 11.84 -15.18
C ARG A 278 1.54 10.60 -15.14
N HIS A 279 1.99 9.46 -15.66
CA HIS A 279 1.21 8.22 -15.70
C HIS A 279 1.36 7.39 -14.42
N LEU A 280 2.49 7.50 -13.71
CA LEU A 280 2.68 6.87 -12.41
C LEU A 280 1.72 7.42 -11.35
N HIS A 281 1.37 8.71 -11.45
CA HIS A 281 0.39 9.35 -10.56
C HIS A 281 -1.05 8.84 -10.72
N ALA A 282 -1.34 8.04 -11.76
CA ALA A 282 -2.63 7.37 -11.93
C ALA A 282 -2.96 6.38 -10.80
N GLY A 283 -1.93 5.81 -10.16
CA GLY A 283 -2.07 4.90 -9.03
C GLY A 283 -1.25 5.35 -7.82
N PHE A 284 -1.26 4.53 -6.78
CA PHE A 284 -0.41 4.71 -5.61
C PHE A 284 1.01 4.24 -5.92
N THR A 285 1.98 5.10 -5.71
CA THR A 285 3.40 4.82 -5.99
C THR A 285 4.14 4.50 -4.70
N VAL A 286 4.80 3.35 -4.67
CA VAL A 286 5.58 2.86 -3.53
C VAL A 286 7.03 2.78 -3.94
N TRP A 287 7.89 3.58 -3.30
CA TRP A 287 9.32 3.54 -3.52
C TRP A 287 10.01 2.55 -2.58
N LEU A 288 10.53 1.48 -3.15
CA LEU A 288 11.43 0.54 -2.47
C LEU A 288 12.86 1.07 -2.55
N SER A 289 13.43 1.41 -1.40
CA SER A 289 14.81 1.87 -1.29
C SER A 289 15.57 1.02 -0.29
N GLN A 290 16.70 0.50 -0.72
CA GLN A 290 17.63 -0.16 0.17
C GLN A 290 18.22 0.87 1.14
N THR A 291 18.43 0.49 2.39
CA THR A 291 19.08 1.30 3.43
C THR A 291 20.24 0.53 4.04
N GLU A 292 21.29 1.27 4.40
CA GLU A 292 22.43 0.76 5.19
C GLU A 292 22.24 1.02 6.69
N ALA A 293 21.16 1.72 7.07
CA ALA A 293 20.84 2.00 8.47
C ALA A 293 20.65 0.71 9.27
N ILE A 294 21.11 0.74 10.52
CA ILE A 294 21.06 -0.40 11.45
C ILE A 294 19.74 -0.37 12.26
N ASP A 295 19.14 0.80 12.38
CA ASP A 295 17.94 1.06 13.19
C ASP A 295 16.84 1.79 12.40
N GLU A 296 15.61 1.68 12.92
CA GLU A 296 14.40 2.21 12.26
C GLU A 296 14.39 3.74 12.20
N GLU A 297 14.94 4.43 13.21
CA GLU A 297 14.94 5.88 13.29
C GLU A 297 15.90 6.47 12.24
N SER A 298 17.09 5.90 12.11
CA SER A 298 18.06 6.22 11.08
C SER A 298 17.49 5.98 9.68
N ALA A 299 16.83 4.85 9.44
CA ALA A 299 16.21 4.54 8.15
C ALA A 299 15.10 5.55 7.79
N LYS A 300 14.31 5.96 8.80
CA LYS A 300 13.26 6.97 8.63
C LYS A 300 13.84 8.34 8.30
N GLU A 301 14.94 8.73 8.95
CA GLU A 301 15.60 10.00 8.66
C GLU A 301 16.25 10.00 7.27
N GLU A 302 16.86 8.90 6.86
CA GLU A 302 17.37 8.72 5.49
C GLU A 302 16.24 8.84 4.45
N ALA A 303 15.08 8.24 4.71
CA ALA A 303 13.91 8.37 3.84
C ALA A 303 13.44 9.82 3.71
N LYS A 304 13.36 10.56 4.82
CA LYS A 304 12.99 11.99 4.79
C LYS A 304 14.00 12.79 3.99
N LYS A 305 15.30 12.58 4.23
CA LYS A 305 16.38 13.27 3.52
C LYS A 305 16.30 13.01 2.02
N HIS A 306 16.14 11.76 1.60
CA HIS A 306 16.06 11.41 0.17
C HIS A 306 14.85 12.03 -0.55
N VAL A 307 13.74 12.20 0.17
CA VAL A 307 12.56 12.89 -0.38
C VAL A 307 12.81 14.40 -0.45
N GLN A 308 13.44 15.00 0.58
CA GLN A 308 13.75 16.43 0.63
C GLN A 308 14.82 16.86 -0.38
N ASP A 309 15.85 16.03 -0.55
CA ASP A 309 16.95 16.28 -1.49
C ASP A 309 16.42 16.36 -2.93
N GLY A 310 15.29 15.70 -3.23
CA GLY A 310 14.56 15.80 -4.51
C GLY A 310 15.36 15.35 -5.74
N GLY A 311 16.60 14.89 -5.56
CA GLY A 311 17.57 14.65 -6.63
C GLY A 311 17.26 13.43 -7.50
N SER A 312 16.31 12.59 -7.09
CA SER A 312 15.84 11.44 -7.88
C SER A 312 14.37 11.56 -8.20
N GLY A 313 13.96 11.06 -9.37
CA GLY A 313 12.53 10.96 -9.73
C GLY A 313 11.71 10.23 -8.65
N TYR A 314 12.30 9.24 -7.97
CA TYR A 314 11.67 8.46 -6.90
C TYR A 314 11.13 9.29 -5.73
N SER A 315 11.68 10.49 -5.48
CA SER A 315 11.18 11.42 -4.47
C SER A 315 9.71 11.83 -4.67
N LYS A 316 9.16 11.63 -5.88
CA LYS A 316 7.75 11.87 -6.23
C LYS A 316 6.80 10.75 -5.82
N ALA A 317 7.31 9.64 -5.28
CA ALA A 317 6.48 8.53 -4.82
C ALA A 317 5.57 8.95 -3.66
N ASP A 318 4.40 8.33 -3.57
CA ASP A 318 3.43 8.64 -2.52
C ASP A 318 3.89 8.09 -1.15
N VAL A 319 4.60 6.96 -1.15
CA VAL A 319 5.20 6.35 0.06
C VAL A 319 6.60 5.81 -0.22
N VAL A 320 7.43 5.78 0.83
CA VAL A 320 8.78 5.21 0.79
C VAL A 320 8.88 4.07 1.81
N VAL A 321 9.35 2.92 1.36
CA VAL A 321 9.61 1.73 2.18
C VAL A 321 11.11 1.45 2.14
N LYS A 322 11.74 1.59 3.29
CA LYS A 322 13.16 1.28 3.48
C LYS A 322 13.32 -0.18 3.90
N PHE A 323 14.31 -0.85 3.33
CA PHE A 323 14.64 -2.23 3.70
C PHE A 323 16.14 -2.46 3.67
N GLN A 324 16.61 -3.33 4.55
CA GLN A 324 17.99 -3.79 4.58
C GLN A 324 18.11 -5.05 3.71
N GLY A 325 19.27 -5.22 3.07
CA GLY A 325 19.63 -6.29 2.11
C GLY A 325 18.58 -7.40 1.92
N CYS A 326 17.92 -7.42 0.76
CA CYS A 326 16.91 -8.43 0.45
C CYS A 326 17.58 -9.70 -0.08
N ASP A 327 17.63 -10.76 0.73
CA ASP A 327 17.79 -12.12 0.18
C ASP A 327 16.49 -12.45 -0.58
N THR A 328 16.63 -12.68 -1.89
CA THR A 328 15.57 -12.47 -2.89
C THR A 328 14.32 -13.34 -2.74
N ASP A 329 14.33 -14.42 -1.96
CA ASP A 329 13.21 -15.39 -2.00
C ASP A 329 12.37 -15.45 -0.70
N HIS A 330 12.89 -15.01 0.45
CA HIS A 330 12.17 -15.13 1.73
C HIS A 330 11.64 -13.81 2.29
N HIS A 331 11.95 -12.68 1.66
CA HIS A 331 11.61 -11.35 2.20
C HIS A 331 10.56 -10.56 1.39
N ALA A 332 10.10 -11.08 0.23
CA ALA A 332 9.11 -10.40 -0.61
C ALA A 332 7.76 -10.19 0.10
N LYS A 333 7.28 -11.18 0.87
CA LYS A 333 6.03 -11.07 1.66
C LYS A 333 6.13 -10.00 2.72
N SER A 334 7.24 -9.93 3.45
CA SER A 334 7.45 -8.92 4.49
C SER A 334 7.56 -7.51 3.90
N LEU A 335 8.23 -7.37 2.76
CA LEU A 335 8.26 -6.12 2.00
C LEU A 335 6.87 -5.71 1.50
N ALA A 336 6.10 -6.64 0.93
CA ALA A 336 4.75 -6.38 0.49
C ALA A 336 3.85 -5.98 1.67
N GLN A 337 4.02 -6.60 2.84
CA GLN A 337 3.32 -6.24 4.07
C GLN A 337 3.65 -4.80 4.49
N ALA A 338 4.94 -4.43 4.45
CA ALA A 338 5.38 -3.06 4.71
C ALA A 338 4.78 -2.06 3.72
N CYS A 339 4.69 -2.42 2.43
CA CYS A 339 4.02 -1.61 1.41
C CYS A 339 2.54 -1.38 1.73
N LEU A 340 1.81 -2.43 2.12
CA LEU A 340 0.40 -2.31 2.51
C LEU A 340 0.21 -1.46 3.76
N SER A 341 1.07 -1.64 4.77
CA SER A 341 1.06 -0.80 5.96
C SER A 341 1.28 0.67 5.58
N ALA A 342 2.25 0.96 4.71
CA ALA A 342 2.52 2.31 4.19
C ALA A 342 1.36 2.93 3.41
N LEU A 343 0.73 2.16 2.51
CA LEU A 343 -0.41 2.64 1.73
C LEU A 343 -1.63 2.87 2.60
N LYS A 344 -1.92 1.95 3.52
CA LYS A 344 -2.98 2.11 4.52
C LYS A 344 -2.75 3.42 5.29
N GLN A 345 -1.54 3.63 5.75
CA GLN A 345 -1.11 4.83 6.44
C GLN A 345 -1.38 6.11 5.66
N LEU A 346 -0.94 6.16 4.41
CA LEU A 346 -1.21 7.27 3.49
C LEU A 346 -2.70 7.56 3.32
N ILE A 347 -3.51 6.53 3.10
CA ILE A 347 -4.95 6.68 2.85
C ILE A 347 -5.69 7.14 4.10
N LEU A 348 -5.25 6.75 5.29
CA LEU A 348 -5.83 7.25 6.53
C LEU A 348 -5.52 8.74 6.75
N ALA A 349 -4.32 9.19 6.36
CA ALA A 349 -3.93 10.59 6.44
C ALA A 349 -4.71 11.48 5.45
N ASP A 350 -5.02 10.98 4.24
CA ASP A 350 -5.93 11.65 3.28
C ASP A 350 -6.95 10.65 2.70
N LYS A 351 -8.11 10.53 3.36
CA LYS A 351 -9.22 9.65 2.94
C LYS A 351 -9.78 9.98 1.55
N LYS A 352 -9.53 11.20 1.04
CA LYS A 352 -10.00 11.63 -0.29
C LYS A 352 -9.02 11.25 -1.40
N LEU A 353 -7.80 10.81 -1.04
CA LEU A 353 -6.72 10.55 -2.00
C LEU A 353 -7.06 9.48 -3.06
N PRO A 354 -7.66 8.31 -2.73
CA PRO A 354 -8.10 7.36 -3.76
C PRO A 354 -9.07 8.00 -4.77
N GLY A 355 -9.99 8.85 -4.29
CA GLY A 355 -10.94 9.58 -5.13
C GLY A 355 -10.27 10.62 -6.03
N LYS A 356 -9.24 11.33 -5.51
CA LYS A 356 -8.42 12.26 -6.30
C LYS A 356 -7.65 11.53 -7.41
N LYS A 357 -7.03 10.38 -7.13
CA LYS A 357 -6.34 9.58 -8.15
C LYS A 357 -7.30 9.08 -9.23
N SER A 358 -8.50 8.61 -8.83
CA SER A 358 -9.56 8.24 -9.78
C SER A 358 -10.02 9.42 -10.65
N LEU A 359 -10.11 10.63 -10.10
CA LEU A 359 -10.41 11.84 -10.88
C LEU A 359 -9.28 12.15 -11.87
N TYR A 360 -8.03 12.05 -11.45
CA TYR A 360 -6.87 12.29 -12.30
C TYR A 360 -6.82 11.33 -13.51
N ILE A 361 -7.12 10.04 -13.30
CA ILE A 361 -7.28 9.07 -14.39
C ILE A 361 -8.39 9.49 -15.35
N ARG A 362 -9.57 9.86 -14.84
CA ARG A 362 -10.72 10.26 -15.67
C ARG A 362 -10.47 11.52 -16.51
N LEU A 363 -9.54 12.36 -16.08
CA LEU A 363 -9.11 13.55 -16.81
C LEU A 363 -7.94 13.26 -17.78
N GLY A 364 -7.48 12.02 -17.88
CA GLY A 364 -6.46 11.59 -18.84
C GLY A 364 -5.02 11.83 -18.39
N CYS A 365 -4.75 11.83 -17.08
CA CYS A 365 -3.38 11.90 -16.54
C CYS A 365 -2.55 13.09 -17.08
N ARG A 366 -3.15 14.29 -17.13
CA ARG A 366 -2.62 15.48 -17.85
C ARG A 366 -1.30 16.05 -17.31
N GLY A 367 -0.77 15.53 -16.20
CA GLY A 367 0.46 16.03 -15.57
C GLY A 367 0.25 17.19 -14.60
N ASP A 368 -0.99 17.51 -14.25
CA ASP A 368 -1.36 18.52 -13.24
C ASP A 368 -1.44 17.96 -11.81
N TRP A 369 -1.03 16.71 -11.59
CA TRP A 369 -0.95 16.12 -10.26
C TRP A 369 0.10 16.87 -9.39
N PRO A 370 -0.16 17.10 -8.08
CA PRO A 370 -1.34 16.72 -7.29
C PRO A 370 -2.48 17.75 -7.33
N ASN A 371 -2.27 18.91 -7.95
CA ASN A 371 -3.21 20.03 -7.99
C ASN A 371 -4.05 20.01 -9.27
N ILE A 372 -4.99 19.05 -9.35
CA ILE A 372 -5.86 18.82 -10.50
C ILE A 372 -6.59 20.11 -10.90
N LYS A 373 -6.34 20.57 -12.13
CA LYS A 373 -6.92 21.78 -12.72
C LYS A 373 -8.32 21.49 -13.29
N PRO A 374 -9.17 22.52 -13.47
CA PRO A 374 -10.50 22.32 -14.04
C PRO A 374 -10.45 21.72 -15.46
N PRO A 375 -11.57 21.12 -15.92
CA PRO A 375 -11.72 20.69 -17.31
C PRO A 375 -11.49 21.86 -18.28
N GLY A 376 -10.74 21.65 -19.35
CA GLY A 376 -10.39 22.70 -20.33
C GLY A 376 -9.05 23.42 -20.07
N TRP A 377 -8.38 23.16 -18.94
CA TRP A 377 -6.98 23.56 -18.77
C TRP A 377 -6.07 22.66 -19.61
N ASP A 378 -5.19 23.28 -20.39
CA ASP A 378 -4.18 22.61 -21.20
C ASP A 378 -2.79 22.80 -20.55
N PRO A 379 -2.06 21.69 -20.26
CA PRO A 379 -0.70 21.75 -19.73
C PRO A 379 0.31 22.49 -20.62
N SER A 380 0.05 22.59 -21.93
CA SER A 380 0.93 23.30 -22.86
C SER A 380 0.78 24.83 -22.80
N SER A 381 -0.36 25.34 -22.32
CA SER A 381 -0.65 26.78 -22.22
C SER A 381 0.04 27.48 -21.05
N ALA A 382 0.79 26.74 -20.22
CA ALA A 382 1.55 27.28 -19.09
C ALA A 382 2.97 27.74 -19.46
N GLY A 383 3.35 27.68 -20.75
CA GLY A 383 4.52 28.35 -21.31
C GLY A 383 4.13 29.69 -21.94
N ASP A 384 4.93 30.74 -21.66
CA ASP A 384 4.78 32.13 -22.11
C ASP A 384 3.70 32.97 -21.42
N GLY A 385 3.86 33.13 -20.10
CA GLY A 385 3.33 34.30 -19.39
C GLY A 385 4.06 35.56 -19.82
N VAL A 386 3.47 36.30 -20.76
CA VAL A 386 3.80 37.68 -21.10
C VAL A 386 4.02 38.52 -19.84
N SER A 387 5.21 39.10 -19.71
CA SER A 387 5.51 40.17 -18.75
C SER A 387 4.55 41.35 -18.98
N PRO A 388 3.81 41.83 -17.97
CA PRO A 388 3.11 43.10 -18.10
C PRO A 388 4.14 44.22 -17.88
N ALA A 389 4.80 44.62 -18.95
CA ALA A 389 5.41 45.94 -19.03
C ALA A 389 4.44 46.86 -19.78
N THR A 390 4.17 48.02 -19.16
CA THR A 390 3.60 49.25 -19.75
C THR A 390 2.08 49.32 -19.84
N LEU A 391 1.43 49.87 -18.81
CA LEU A 391 1.00 51.28 -18.76
C LEU A 391 0.54 51.66 -17.35
#